data_AF-A0A929Q3Q5-F1
#
_entry.id   AF-A0A929Q3Q5-F1
#
_cell.length_a   1.000
_cell.length_b   1.000
_cell.length_c   1.000
_cell.angle_alpha   90.00
_cell.angle_beta   90.00
_cell.angle_gamma   90.00
#
_symmetry.space_group_name_H-M   'P 1'
#
loop_
_entity.id
_entity.type
_entity.pdbx_description
1 polymer ?
#
loop_
_entity_poly.entity_id
_entity_poly.type
_entity_poly.pdbx_seq_one_letter_code
_entity_poly.pdbx_strand_id
1 'polypeptide(L)'
;MFYTLSAHAMVLAQEIDVNPTPPPGGDRILELVNILGWIAMVAGVAALLWGGAMFGWEKWSSHGEAQAPRRVIAAIVGGVIGSVAGPLMAFAVGN
;
A
#
# COMPACT_ATOMS: atom_id res chain seq x y z
N MET A 1 -48.34 24.06 13.70
CA MET A 1 -47.91 23.09 12.67
C MET A 1 -46.58 23.47 11.98
N PHE A 2 -46.06 24.70 12.14
CA PHE A 2 -44.76 25.10 11.55
C PHE A 2 -43.53 24.80 12.44
N TYR A 3 -43.73 24.57 13.74
CA TYR A 3 -42.65 24.30 14.71
C TYR A 3 -41.97 22.95 14.49
N THR A 4 -42.72 21.94 14.02
CA THR A 4 -42.19 20.61 13.75
C THR A 4 -41.26 20.63 12.54
N LEU A 5 -41.61 21.34 11.47
CA LEU A 5 -40.77 21.44 10.26
C LEU A 5 -39.39 22.06 10.56
N SER A 6 -39.34 23.10 11.41
CA SER A 6 -38.08 23.70 11.85
C SER A 6 -37.22 22.73 12.67
N ALA A 7 -37.85 21.93 13.55
CA ALA A 7 -37.14 20.93 14.34
C ALA A 7 -36.59 19.78 13.47
N HIS A 8 -37.33 19.35 12.44
CA HIS A 8 -36.85 18.31 11.51
C HIS A 8 -35.72 18.83 10.62
N ALA A 9 -35.77 20.10 10.19
CA ALA A 9 -34.68 20.73 9.44
C ALA A 9 -33.39 20.84 10.29
N MET A 10 -33.50 21.09 11.59
CA MET A 10 -32.36 21.12 12.51
C MET A 10 -31.72 19.75 12.72
N VAL A 11 -32.51 18.66 12.74
CA VAL A 11 -31.99 17.28 12.86
C VAL A 11 -31.28 16.82 11.58
N LEU A 12 -31.77 17.23 10.41
CA LEU A 12 -31.14 16.92 9.12
C LEU A 12 -29.86 17.73 8.85
N ALA A 13 -29.72 18.90 9.50
CA ALA A 13 -28.55 19.77 9.40
C ALA A 13 -27.51 19.51 10.50
N GLN A 14 -27.65 18.42 11.27
CA GLN A 14 -26.67 18.03 12.26
C GLN A 14 -25.42 17.52 11.51
N GLU A 15 -24.47 18.44 11.29
CA GLU A 15 -23.13 18.13 10.84
C GLU A 15 -22.52 17.14 11.86
N ILE A 16 -22.49 15.87 11.49
CA ILE A 16 -21.85 14.83 12.29
C ILE A 16 -20.35 15.09 12.12
N ASP A 17 -19.79 15.86 13.03
CA ASP A 17 -18.35 15.98 13.21
C ASP A 17 -17.82 14.61 13.66
N VAL A 18 -17.60 13.75 12.68
CA VAL A 18 -16.83 12.51 12.85
C VAL A 18 -15.38 12.90 13.02
N ASN A 19 -15.04 13.48 14.17
CA ASN A 19 -13.65 13.69 14.53
C ASN A 19 -12.98 12.30 14.50
N PRO A 20 -12.09 12.02 13.54
CA PRO A 20 -11.51 10.70 13.38
C PRO A 20 -10.49 10.51 14.50
N THR A 21 -10.98 10.09 15.67
CA THR A 21 -10.12 9.69 16.76
C THR A 21 -9.51 8.34 16.42
N PRO A 22 -8.17 8.20 16.44
CA PRO A 22 -7.52 6.92 16.19
C PRO A 22 -8.15 5.83 17.06
N PRO A 23 -8.49 4.66 16.48
CA PRO A 23 -9.07 3.57 17.26
C PRO A 23 -8.10 3.16 18.37
N PRO A 24 -8.58 2.79 19.57
CA PRO A 24 -7.72 2.39 20.67
C PRO A 24 -6.78 1.25 20.25
N GLY A 25 -5.47 1.50 20.32
CA GLY A 25 -4.42 0.57 19.86
C GLY A 25 -3.95 0.77 18.41
N GLY A 26 -4.50 1.74 17.68
CA GLY A 26 -4.13 2.04 16.28
C GLY A 26 -2.65 2.36 16.09
N ASP A 27 -2.03 3.07 17.03
CA ASP A 27 -0.60 3.44 16.95
C ASP A 27 0.32 2.22 16.86
N ARG A 28 0.00 1.14 17.60
CA ARG A 28 0.78 -0.10 17.58
C ARG A 28 0.65 -0.85 16.25
N ILE A 29 -0.54 -0.78 15.64
CA ILE A 29 -0.78 -1.39 14.32
C ILE A 29 -0.02 -0.60 13.25
N LEU A 30 -0.03 0.74 13.34
CA LEU A 30 0.74 1.61 12.45
C LEU A 30 2.24 1.35 12.57
N GLU A 31 2.76 1.19 13.78
CA GLU A 31 4.16 0.83 14.02
C GLU A 31 4.53 -0.52 13.39
N LEU A 32 3.68 -1.54 13.55
CA LEU A 32 3.88 -2.85 12.94
C LEU A 32 3.88 -2.78 11.41
N VAL A 33 2.90 -2.10 10.81
CA VAL A 33 2.80 -1.94 9.35
C VAL A 33 4.01 -1.16 8.81
N ASN A 34 4.49 -0.15 9.54
CA ASN A 34 5.68 0.59 9.17
C ASN A 34 6.91 -0.33 9.13
N ILE A 35 7.13 -1.16 10.17
CA ILE A 35 8.24 -2.12 10.20
C ILE A 35 8.12 -3.14 9.05
N LEU A 36 6.92 -3.64 8.78
CA LEU A 36 6.67 -4.55 7.65
C LEU A 36 6.98 -3.88 6.30
N GLY A 37 6.64 -2.59 6.15
CA GLY A 37 6.97 -1.81 4.96
C GLY A 37 8.49 -1.70 4.73
N TRP A 38 9.25 -1.45 5.79
CA TRP A 38 10.72 -1.44 5.73
C TRP A 38 11.30 -2.80 5.31
N ILE A 39 10.79 -3.89 5.88
CA ILE A 39 11.22 -5.26 5.52
C ILE A 39 10.91 -5.55 4.05
N ALA A 40 9.70 -5.23 3.60
CA ALA A 40 9.30 -5.43 2.20
C ALA A 40 10.17 -4.62 1.24
N MET A 41 10.53 -3.38 1.60
CA MET A 41 11.41 -2.55 0.77
C MET A 41 12.81 -3.15 0.65
N VAL A 42 13.42 -3.55 1.77
CA VAL A 42 14.75 -4.19 1.76
C VAL A 42 14.72 -5.50 0.97
N ALA A 43 13.66 -6.31 1.13
CA ALA A 43 13.47 -7.54 0.38
C ALA A 43 13.31 -7.29 -1.13
N GLY A 44 12.57 -6.26 -1.53
CA GLY A 44 12.40 -5.89 -2.94
C GLY A 44 13.71 -5.49 -3.61
N VAL A 45 14.52 -4.66 -2.92
CA VAL A 45 15.86 -4.28 -3.41
C VAL A 45 16.76 -5.51 -3.54
N ALA A 46 16.77 -6.40 -2.54
CA ALA A 46 17.55 -7.63 -2.58
C ALA A 46 17.13 -8.55 -3.74
N ALA A 47 15.82 -8.69 -3.99
CA ALA A 47 15.30 -9.49 -5.10
C ALA A 47 15.73 -8.96 -6.48
N LEU A 48 15.73 -7.63 -6.65
CA LEU A 48 16.21 -6.99 -7.88
C LEU A 48 17.71 -7.16 -8.07
N LEU A 49 18.50 -7.00 -7.00
CA LEU A 49 19.95 -7.21 -7.06
C LEU A 49 20.28 -8.66 -7.41
N TRP A 50 19.59 -9.62 -6.81
CA TRP A 50 19.78 -11.05 -7.10
C TRP A 50 19.38 -11.40 -8.53
N GLY A 51 18.19 -10.96 -8.98
CA GLY A 51 17.74 -11.17 -10.36
C GLY A 51 18.68 -10.49 -11.37
N GLY A 52 19.13 -9.28 -11.07
CA GLY A 52 20.14 -8.51 -11.80
C GLY A 52 21.46 -9.24 -11.96
N ALA A 53 22.01 -9.75 -10.85
CA ALA A 53 23.25 -10.52 -10.86
C ALA A 53 23.12 -11.82 -11.66
N MET A 54 22.00 -12.53 -11.49
CA MET A 54 21.74 -13.78 -12.21
C MET A 54 21.51 -13.58 -13.71
N PHE A 55 21.02 -12.42 -14.16
CA PHE A 55 20.97 -12.09 -15.58
C PHE A 55 22.35 -12.09 -16.25
N GLY A 56 23.36 -11.52 -15.57
CA GLY A 56 24.73 -11.51 -16.08
C GLY A 56 25.33 -12.92 -16.13
N TRP A 57 25.02 -13.75 -15.14
CA TRP A 57 25.49 -15.14 -15.05
C TRP A 57 24.82 -16.06 -16.08
N GLU A 58 23.50 -15.98 -16.24
CA GLU A 58 22.76 -16.81 -17.20
C GLU A 58 23.13 -16.46 -18.65
N LYS A 59 23.48 -15.20 -18.95
CA LYS A 59 23.98 -14.80 -20.29
C LYS A 59 25.25 -15.57 -20.69
N TRP A 60 26.12 -15.91 -19.74
CA TRP A 60 27.43 -16.50 -20.03
C TRP A 60 27.49 -18.00 -19.73
N SER A 61 26.67 -18.49 -18.81
CA SER A 61 26.66 -19.90 -18.39
C SER A 61 25.50 -20.73 -18.97
N SER A 62 24.41 -20.12 -19.45
CA SER A 62 23.23 -20.87 -19.90
C SER A 62 23.11 -20.91 -21.42
N HIS A 63 23.02 -22.13 -21.98
CA HIS A 63 22.64 -22.41 -23.38
C HIS A 63 21.12 -22.70 -23.53
N GLY A 64 20.29 -22.35 -22.53
CA GLY A 64 18.86 -22.66 -22.47
C GLY A 64 18.02 -21.51 -21.88
N GLU A 65 16.71 -21.71 -21.74
CA GLU A 65 15.74 -20.66 -21.33
C GLU A 65 16.18 -19.92 -20.06
N ALA A 66 16.43 -18.61 -20.21
CA ALA A 66 16.80 -17.74 -19.12
C ALA A 66 15.63 -17.59 -18.14
N GLN A 67 15.87 -17.89 -16.86
CA GLN A 67 14.90 -17.77 -15.76
C GLN A 67 15.02 -16.42 -15.04
N ALA A 68 16.17 -15.75 -15.16
CA ALA A 68 16.42 -14.41 -14.63
C ALA A 68 15.43 -13.33 -15.15
N PRO A 69 15.04 -13.31 -16.45
CA PRO A 69 14.01 -12.40 -16.96
C PRO A 69 12.71 -12.47 -16.17
N ARG A 70 12.22 -13.70 -15.96
CA ARG A 70 10.97 -13.93 -15.25
C ARG A 70 11.05 -13.46 -13.80
N ARG A 71 12.20 -13.67 -13.14
CA ARG A 71 12.41 -13.25 -11.74
C ARG A 71 12.40 -11.73 -11.59
N VAL A 72 13.06 -11.00 -12.48
CA VAL A 72 13.09 -9.54 -12.39
C VAL A 72 11.74 -8.92 -12.77
N ILE A 73 11.05 -9.46 -13.77
CA ILE A 73 9.69 -9.01 -14.09
C ILE A 73 8.76 -9.21 -12.89
N ALA A 74 8.82 -10.36 -12.21
CA ALA A 74 8.02 -10.60 -11.01
C ALA A 74 8.34 -9.60 -9.88
N ALA A 75 9.62 -9.27 -9.67
CA ALA A 75 10.02 -8.27 -8.68
C ALA A 75 9.52 -6.86 -9.04
N ILE A 76 9.55 -6.48 -10.33
CA ILE A 76 9.01 -5.20 -10.81
C ILE A 76 7.51 -5.12 -10.59
N VAL A 77 6.75 -6.16 -10.93
CA VAL A 77 5.29 -6.19 -10.72
C VAL A 77 4.96 -6.01 -9.23
N GLY A 78 5.68 -6.70 -8.35
CA GLY A 78 5.51 -6.52 -6.90
C GLY A 78 5.81 -5.08 -6.44
N GLY A 79 6.86 -4.46 -6.97
CA GLY A 79 7.22 -3.07 -6.69
C GLY A 79 6.17 -2.04 -7.15
N VAL A 80 5.58 -2.24 -8.34
CA VAL A 80 4.51 -1.37 -8.85
C VAL A 80 3.26 -1.47 -7.98
N ILE A 81 2.86 -2.68 -7.59
CA ILE A 81 1.70 -2.90 -6.71
C ILE A 81 1.96 -2.26 -5.33
N GLY A 82 3.17 -2.40 -4.79
CA GLY A 82 3.54 -1.74 -3.53
C GLY A 82 3.52 -0.22 -3.62
N SER A 83 3.93 0.36 -4.76
CA SER A 83 3.97 1.82 -4.95
C SER A 83 2.59 2.46 -4.94
N VAL A 84 1.57 1.75 -5.43
CA VAL A 84 0.20 2.28 -5.47
C VAL A 84 -0.55 2.16 -4.14
N ALA A 85 -0.04 1.38 -3.18
CA ALA A 85 -0.71 1.13 -1.90
C ALA A 85 -0.93 2.43 -1.08
N GLY A 86 0.06 3.33 -1.05
CA GLY A 86 -0.05 4.62 -0.34
C GLY A 86 -1.15 5.53 -0.92
N PRO A 87 -1.11 5.83 -2.23
CA PRO A 87 -2.18 6.58 -2.90
C PRO A 87 -3.57 5.94 -2.77
N LEU A 88 -3.67 4.61 -2.83
CA LEU A 88 -4.94 3.90 -2.65
C LEU A 88 -5.50 4.06 -1.22
N MET A 89 -4.63 4.03 -0.21
CA MET A 89 -5.01 4.28 1.17
C MET A 89 -5.48 5.72 1.40
N ALA A 90 -4.83 6.70 0.77
CA ALA A 90 -5.26 8.09 0.82
C ALA A 90 -6.67 8.25 0.22
N PHE A 91 -6.88 7.68 -0.97
CA PHE A 91 -8.18 7.68 -1.65
C PHE A 91 -9.29 7.01 -0.80
N ALA A 92 -8.99 5.89 -0.15
CA ALA A 92 -9.95 5.18 0.70
C ALA A 92 -10.37 5.98 1.95
N VAL A 93 -9.49 6.83 2.48
CA VAL A 93 -9.75 7.70 3.63
C VAL A 93 -10.39 9.03 3.21
N GLY A 94 -10.56 9.27 1.91
CA GLY A 94 -11.18 10.49 1.38
C GLY A 94 -10.21 11.67 1.23
N ASN A 95 -8.90 11.38 1.07
CA ASN A 95 -7.86 12.36 0.70
C ASN A 95 -7.34 12.13 -0.71
#